data_AF-C5LCF3-F1
#
_entry.id   AF-C5LCF3-F1
#
_cell.length_a   1.000
_cell.length_b   1.000
_cell.length_c   1.000
_cell.angle_alpha   90.00
_cell.angle_beta   90.00
_cell.angle_gamma   90.00
#
_symmetry.space_group_name_H-M   'P 1'
#
loop_
_entity.id
_entity.type
_entity.pdbx_description
1 polymer ?
#
loop_
_entity_poly.entity_id
_entity_poly.type
_entity_poly.pdbx_seq_one_letter_code
_entity_poly.pdbx_strand_id
1 'polypeptide(L)'
;MPGFVRAEADDRVHPHIAHFDSSSGRNTAGLNGFSHTLTFGLNLAIFTNLCQFVYAGTKSRRKHIKPHVRKWGPFYCVLIATIGVMMDLTRHVLIDSNNWFMTDVANGDRVKFNFDGCKYRIERVEGTPGECADIGRGPLQVTEENALGVSAPMYNPDGSYSFYGIWFTLVATWTGFLMMFIGILWYTDLPHKLALQWRQVFGDRSSNREPLLP
;
A
#
# COMPACT_ATOMS: atom_id res chain seq x y z
N MET A 1 68.03 11.08 -42.39
CA MET A 1 66.96 10.22 -42.94
C MET A 1 66.29 9.49 -41.78
N PRO A 2 65.10 9.91 -41.33
CA PRO A 2 64.32 9.18 -40.34
C PRO A 2 63.21 8.36 -41.02
N GLY A 3 63.07 7.10 -40.57
CA GLY A 3 62.13 6.12 -41.08
C GLY A 3 60.69 6.36 -40.61
N PHE A 4 59.76 6.07 -41.51
CA PHE A 4 58.33 6.17 -41.31
C PHE A 4 57.79 4.81 -40.81
N VAL A 5 57.36 4.75 -39.56
CA VAL A 5 56.71 3.57 -38.97
C VAL A 5 55.20 3.68 -39.17
N ARG A 6 54.64 2.73 -39.93
CA ARG A 6 53.21 2.62 -40.23
C ARG A 6 52.55 1.81 -39.11
N ALA A 7 51.64 2.42 -38.35
CA ALA A 7 50.82 1.72 -37.38
C ALA A 7 49.62 1.08 -38.10
N GLU A 8 49.47 -0.23 -37.92
CA GLU A 8 48.39 -1.06 -38.45
C GLU A 8 47.34 -1.21 -37.34
N ALA A 9 46.14 -0.66 -37.55
CA ALA A 9 45.03 -0.74 -36.61
C ALA A 9 44.30 -2.06 -36.85
N ASP A 10 44.33 -2.94 -35.84
CA ASP A 10 43.63 -4.23 -35.83
C ASP A 10 42.15 -4.01 -35.42
N ASP A 11 41.26 -4.18 -36.39
CA ASP A 11 39.84 -3.85 -36.30
C ASP A 11 39.00 -5.14 -36.15
N ARG A 12 39.14 -5.82 -35.00
CA ARG A 12 38.31 -6.98 -34.64
C ARG A 12 37.75 -6.88 -33.23
N VAL A 13 36.74 -6.03 -33.08
CA VAL A 13 35.82 -6.10 -31.93
C VAL A 13 34.56 -6.84 -32.40
N HIS A 14 34.49 -8.15 -32.13
CA HIS A 14 33.27 -8.92 -32.30
C HIS A 14 32.31 -8.62 -31.13
N PRO A 15 31.10 -8.07 -31.38
CA PRO A 15 30.10 -7.92 -30.34
C PRO A 15 29.52 -9.29 -29.99
N HIS A 16 29.95 -9.85 -28.86
CA HIS A 16 29.23 -10.94 -28.22
C HIS A 16 27.90 -10.40 -27.69
N ILE A 17 26.86 -10.49 -28.52
CA ILE A 17 25.48 -10.31 -28.11
C ILE A 17 25.14 -11.48 -27.19
N ALA A 18 25.24 -11.24 -25.88
CA ALA A 18 24.73 -12.16 -24.87
C ALA A 18 23.20 -12.20 -25.03
N HIS A 19 22.70 -13.27 -25.64
CA HIS A 19 21.30 -13.65 -25.59
C HIS A 19 20.97 -14.02 -24.14
N PHE A 20 20.53 -13.03 -23.37
CA PHE A 20 19.96 -13.26 -22.04
C PHE A 20 18.57 -13.86 -22.24
N ASP A 21 18.49 -15.17 -22.16
CA ASP A 21 17.26 -15.92 -22.33
C ASP A 21 16.36 -15.65 -21.10
N SER A 22 15.49 -14.65 -21.23
CA SER A 22 14.54 -14.19 -20.20
C SER A 22 13.36 -15.15 -20.01
N SER A 23 13.63 -16.45 -19.94
CA SER A 23 12.64 -17.51 -19.74
C SER A 23 12.26 -17.71 -18.26
N SER A 24 12.96 -17.06 -17.33
CA SER A 24 12.62 -17.04 -15.89
C SER A 24 11.55 -15.99 -15.50
N GLY A 25 11.11 -15.13 -16.42
CA GLY A 25 10.21 -14.00 -16.13
C GLY A 25 8.70 -14.28 -16.21
N ARG A 26 8.27 -15.50 -16.58
CA ARG A 26 6.84 -15.80 -16.80
C ARG A 26 6.06 -16.28 -15.56
N ASN A 27 6.75 -16.64 -14.47
CA ASN A 27 6.09 -17.19 -13.28
C ASN A 27 5.90 -16.17 -12.14
N THR A 28 6.50 -14.98 -12.23
CA THR A 28 6.43 -13.97 -11.15
C THR A 28 5.12 -13.17 -11.16
N ALA A 29 4.59 -12.81 -12.33
CA ALA A 29 3.37 -11.98 -12.42
C ALA A 29 2.14 -12.68 -11.79
N GLY A 30 1.91 -13.94 -12.12
CA GLY A 30 0.80 -14.72 -11.55
C GLY A 30 0.96 -15.00 -10.06
N LEU A 31 2.20 -15.18 -9.58
CA LEU A 31 2.47 -15.40 -8.15
C LEU A 31 2.20 -14.13 -7.33
N ASN A 32 2.53 -12.96 -7.88
CA ASN A 32 2.35 -11.68 -7.21
C ASN A 32 0.86 -11.41 -6.95
N GLY A 33 0.00 -11.51 -7.97
CA GLY A 33 -1.45 -11.29 -7.80
C GLY A 33 -2.12 -12.30 -6.85
N PHE A 34 -1.67 -13.56 -6.87
CA PHE A 34 -2.15 -14.56 -5.91
C PHE A 34 -1.74 -14.22 -4.47
N SER A 35 -0.51 -13.79 -4.25
CA SER A 35 0.01 -13.46 -2.91
C SER A 35 -0.74 -12.28 -2.26
N HIS A 36 -1.13 -11.28 -3.07
CA HIS A 36 -1.91 -10.13 -2.61
C HIS A 36 -3.34 -10.53 -2.24
N THR A 37 -3.99 -11.36 -3.07
CA THR A 37 -5.34 -11.89 -2.79
C THR A 37 -5.35 -12.77 -1.54
N LEU A 38 -4.32 -13.62 -1.36
CA LEU A 38 -4.16 -14.45 -0.17
C LEU A 38 -3.99 -13.60 1.10
N THR A 39 -3.11 -12.60 1.03
CA THR A 39 -2.86 -11.65 2.13
C THR A 39 -4.14 -10.88 2.48
N PHE A 40 -4.93 -10.48 1.49
CA PHE A 40 -6.23 -9.85 1.70
C PHE A 40 -7.19 -10.78 2.45
N GLY A 41 -7.34 -12.03 2.02
CA GLY A 41 -8.22 -13.01 2.66
C GLY A 41 -7.82 -13.30 4.11
N LEU A 42 -6.52 -13.45 4.36
CA LEU A 42 -6.00 -13.65 5.72
C LEU A 42 -6.29 -12.46 6.63
N ASN A 43 -6.02 -11.24 6.18
CA ASN A 43 -6.30 -10.03 6.95
C ASN A 43 -7.79 -9.87 7.24
N LEU A 44 -8.65 -10.11 6.24
CA LEU A 44 -10.10 -10.05 6.43
C LEU A 44 -10.57 -11.03 7.50
N ALA A 45 -10.06 -12.27 7.48
CA ALA A 45 -10.39 -13.28 8.48
C ALA A 45 -9.94 -12.87 9.89
N ILE A 46 -8.71 -12.37 10.02
CA ILE A 46 -8.14 -11.91 11.31
C ILE A 46 -8.96 -10.74 11.87
N PHE A 47 -9.21 -9.70 11.08
CA PHE A 47 -9.96 -8.53 11.55
C PHE A 47 -11.43 -8.84 11.84
N THR A 48 -12.06 -9.72 11.05
CA THR A 48 -13.43 -10.17 11.33
C THR A 48 -13.49 -10.92 12.65
N ASN A 49 -12.56 -11.85 12.91
CA ASN A 49 -12.46 -12.56 14.19
C ASN A 49 -12.20 -11.60 15.35
N LEU A 50 -11.34 -10.60 15.16
CA LEU A 50 -11.08 -9.57 16.17
C LEU A 50 -12.35 -8.77 16.49
N CYS A 51 -13.11 -8.34 15.47
CA CYS A 51 -14.38 -7.66 15.65
C CYS A 51 -15.38 -8.51 16.44
N GLN A 52 -15.51 -9.80 16.10
CA GLN A 52 -16.38 -10.74 16.82
C GLN A 52 -15.95 -10.91 18.28
N PHE A 53 -14.65 -11.05 18.52
CA PHE A 53 -14.09 -11.17 19.87
C PHE A 53 -14.38 -9.94 20.73
N VAL A 54 -14.10 -8.74 20.20
CA VAL A 54 -14.35 -7.47 20.90
C VAL A 54 -15.85 -7.27 21.13
N TYR A 55 -16.70 -7.63 20.17
CA TYR A 55 -18.16 -7.58 20.31
C TYR A 55 -18.65 -8.49 21.44
N ALA A 56 -18.29 -9.78 21.40
CA ALA A 56 -18.70 -10.77 22.40
C ALA A 56 -18.19 -10.38 23.80
N GLY A 57 -16.94 -9.95 23.90
CA GLY A 57 -16.34 -9.48 25.14
C GLY A 57 -17.00 -8.21 25.69
N THR A 58 -17.33 -7.26 24.82
CA THR A 58 -18.06 -6.02 25.20
C THR A 58 -19.45 -6.36 25.72
N LYS A 59 -20.18 -7.24 25.03
CA LYS A 59 -21.50 -7.70 25.44
C LYS A 59 -21.48 -8.39 26.81
N SER A 60 -20.46 -9.19 27.10
CA SER A 60 -20.35 -9.94 28.35
C SER A 60 -19.82 -9.12 29.51
N ARG A 61 -18.74 -8.34 29.31
CA ARG A 61 -18.01 -7.65 30.40
C ARG A 61 -18.57 -6.26 30.74
N ARG A 62 -19.25 -5.59 29.80
CA ARG A 62 -19.69 -4.18 29.95
C ARG A 62 -21.20 -4.02 30.04
N LYS A 63 -21.91 -5.02 30.59
CA LYS A 63 -23.39 -5.00 30.69
C LYS A 63 -23.93 -3.80 31.47
N HIS A 64 -23.26 -3.43 32.55
CA HIS A 64 -23.71 -2.39 33.49
C HIS A 64 -23.24 -0.97 33.15
N ILE A 65 -22.36 -0.81 32.15
CA ILE A 65 -21.81 0.50 31.80
C ILE A 65 -22.86 1.31 31.01
N LYS A 66 -23.24 2.47 31.55
CA LYS A 66 -23.99 3.54 30.86
C LYS A 66 -23.04 4.74 30.73
N PRO A 67 -23.04 5.53 29.64
CA PRO A 67 -23.91 5.49 28.45
C PRO A 67 -23.45 4.51 27.35
N HIS A 68 -24.30 4.32 26.32
CA HIS A 68 -24.07 3.38 25.20
C HIS A 68 -22.72 3.56 24.50
N VAL A 69 -22.30 4.81 24.27
CA VAL A 69 -21.01 5.12 23.62
C VAL A 69 -19.82 4.64 24.46
N ARG A 70 -19.89 4.72 25.80
CA ARG A 70 -18.81 4.20 26.67
C ARG A 70 -18.80 2.67 26.73
N LYS A 71 -19.98 2.05 26.58
CA LYS A 71 -20.14 0.61 26.51
C LYS A 71 -19.57 0.04 25.21
N TRP A 72 -20.03 0.55 24.06
CA TRP A 72 -19.72 0.01 22.73
C TRP A 72 -18.63 0.74 21.97
N GLY A 73 -18.12 1.86 22.50
CA GLY A 73 -17.03 2.65 21.92
C GLY A 73 -15.84 1.81 21.42
N PRO A 74 -15.28 0.88 22.23
CA PRO A 74 -14.17 0.05 21.78
C PRO A 74 -14.51 -0.80 20.54
N PHE A 75 -15.73 -1.34 20.49
CA PHE A 75 -16.19 -2.13 19.35
C PHE A 75 -16.32 -1.25 18.10
N TYR A 76 -16.93 -0.07 18.21
CA TYR A 76 -17.05 0.85 17.07
C TYR A 76 -15.69 1.31 16.57
N CYS A 77 -14.74 1.59 17.46
CA CYS A 77 -13.36 1.93 17.07
C CYS A 77 -12.71 0.81 16.25
N VAL A 78 -12.78 -0.44 16.71
CA VAL A 78 -12.20 -1.59 16.01
C VAL A 78 -12.93 -1.88 14.68
N LEU A 79 -14.25 -1.72 14.64
CA LEU A 79 -15.04 -1.95 13.43
C LEU A 79 -14.72 -0.91 12.34
N ILE A 80 -14.70 0.38 12.68
CA ILE A 80 -14.36 1.45 11.74
C ILE A 80 -12.91 1.31 11.29
N ALA A 81 -12.00 0.99 12.20
CA ALA A 81 -10.61 0.71 11.87
C ALA A 81 -10.47 -0.46 10.88
N THR A 82 -11.20 -1.55 11.11
CA THR A 82 -11.22 -2.72 10.22
C THR A 82 -11.67 -2.31 8.81
N ILE A 83 -12.75 -1.53 8.69
CA ILE A 83 -13.24 -1.06 7.39
C ILE A 83 -12.18 -0.18 6.71
N GLY A 84 -11.57 0.75 7.44
CA GLY A 84 -10.52 1.63 6.92
C GLY A 84 -9.31 0.86 6.37
N VAL A 85 -8.77 -0.08 7.16
CA VAL A 85 -7.62 -0.90 6.75
C VAL A 85 -7.98 -1.84 5.59
N MET A 86 -9.16 -2.46 5.61
CA MET A 86 -9.59 -3.35 4.53
C MET A 86 -9.85 -2.62 3.22
N MET A 87 -10.23 -1.34 3.26
CA MET A 87 -10.45 -0.54 2.06
C MET A 87 -9.16 -0.34 1.25
N ASP A 88 -8.03 -0.12 1.94
CA ASP A 88 -6.71 0.01 1.32
C ASP A 88 -6.22 -1.32 0.72
N LEU A 89 -6.38 -2.43 1.46
CA LEU A 89 -6.07 -3.76 0.93
C LEU A 89 -6.95 -4.13 -0.27
N THR A 90 -8.24 -3.76 -0.23
CA THR A 90 -9.16 -3.96 -1.36
C THR A 90 -8.68 -3.21 -2.59
N ARG A 91 -8.19 -1.97 -2.42
CA ARG A 91 -7.59 -1.19 -3.51
C ARG A 91 -6.41 -1.94 -4.13
N HIS A 92 -5.50 -2.49 -3.34
CA HIS A 92 -4.37 -3.26 -3.88
C HIS A 92 -4.83 -4.46 -4.71
N VAL A 93 -5.75 -5.27 -4.18
CA VAL A 93 -6.30 -6.43 -4.90
C VAL A 93 -7.05 -6.02 -6.18
N LEU A 94 -7.78 -4.90 -6.15
CA LEU A 94 -8.48 -4.41 -7.33
C LEU A 94 -7.50 -4.00 -8.43
N ILE A 95 -6.39 -3.34 -8.08
CA ILE A 95 -5.34 -2.96 -9.03
C ILE A 95 -4.68 -4.21 -9.63
N ASP A 96 -4.42 -5.23 -8.81
CA ASP A 96 -3.77 -6.47 -9.27
C ASP A 96 -4.69 -7.37 -10.12
N SER A 97 -6.00 -7.18 -10.04
CA SER A 97 -6.97 -8.05 -10.72
C SER A 97 -7.06 -7.86 -12.23
N ASN A 98 -6.30 -6.92 -12.82
CA ASN A 98 -6.34 -6.55 -14.25
C ASN A 98 -7.78 -6.28 -14.78
N ASN A 99 -8.74 -6.00 -13.89
CA ASN A 99 -10.15 -5.76 -14.23
C ASN A 99 -10.48 -4.27 -14.32
N TRP A 100 -9.48 -3.40 -14.23
CA TRP A 100 -9.69 -1.98 -14.41
C TRP A 100 -9.96 -1.67 -15.89
N PHE A 101 -11.08 -1.00 -16.14
CA PHE A 101 -11.41 -0.46 -17.45
C PHE A 101 -10.88 0.97 -17.54
N MET A 102 -10.00 1.23 -18.49
CA MET A 102 -9.58 2.58 -18.81
C MET A 102 -10.55 3.16 -19.81
N THR A 103 -10.97 4.41 -19.55
CA THR A 103 -11.76 5.15 -20.54
C THR A 103 -10.79 6.08 -21.26
N ASP A 104 -10.70 5.94 -22.58
CA ASP A 104 -9.97 6.87 -23.42
C ASP A 104 -10.64 8.25 -23.32
N VAL A 105 -9.88 9.28 -22.94
CA VAL A 105 -10.41 10.64 -22.77
C VAL A 105 -10.78 11.26 -24.11
N ALA A 106 -10.14 10.86 -25.21
CA ALA A 106 -10.41 11.38 -26.54
C ALA A 106 -11.67 10.76 -27.15
N ASN A 107 -11.82 9.44 -27.03
CA ASN A 107 -12.85 8.67 -27.73
C ASN A 107 -14.02 8.22 -26.84
N GLY A 108 -13.85 8.24 -25.52
CA GLY A 108 -14.81 7.70 -24.56
C GLY A 108 -14.84 6.16 -24.49
N ASP A 109 -13.95 5.48 -25.23
CA ASP A 109 -13.93 4.03 -25.33
C ASP A 109 -13.35 3.36 -24.08
N ARG A 110 -13.96 2.25 -23.65
CA ARG A 110 -13.50 1.46 -22.50
C ARG A 110 -12.58 0.32 -22.95
N VAL A 111 -11.28 0.49 -22.74
CA VAL A 111 -10.28 -0.55 -22.97
C VAL A 111 -9.92 -1.26 -21.67
N LYS A 112 -9.95 -2.59 -21.68
CA LYS A 112 -9.54 -3.40 -20.52
C LYS A 112 -8.01 -3.36 -20.41
N PHE A 113 -7.49 -2.93 -19.27
CA PHE A 113 -6.05 -2.85 -19.09
C PHE A 113 -5.47 -4.24 -18.84
N ASN A 114 -4.56 -4.68 -19.71
CA ASN A 114 -3.91 -5.99 -19.59
C ASN A 114 -2.42 -5.80 -19.29
N PHE A 115 -2.05 -5.90 -18.01
CA PHE A 115 -0.66 -5.75 -17.56
C PHE A 115 0.28 -6.83 -18.15
N ASP A 116 -0.25 -7.99 -18.54
CA ASP A 116 0.53 -9.07 -19.17
C ASP A 116 0.81 -8.80 -20.66
N GLY A 117 0.05 -7.88 -21.27
CA GLY A 117 0.22 -7.48 -22.66
C GLY A 117 0.89 -6.12 -22.74
N CYS A 118 2.21 -6.05 -22.87
CA CYS A 118 2.93 -4.81 -23.24
C CYS A 118 2.61 -4.29 -24.66
N LYS A 119 1.42 -4.58 -25.19
CA LYS A 119 0.91 -4.15 -26.50
C LYS A 119 -0.35 -3.33 -26.28
N TYR A 120 -0.17 -2.11 -25.79
CA TYR A 120 -1.18 -1.08 -25.97
C TYR A 120 -0.92 -0.43 -27.32
N ARG A 121 -1.89 -0.51 -28.24
CA ARG A 121 -1.80 0.18 -29.52
C ARG A 121 -2.33 1.60 -29.28
N ILE A 122 -1.45 2.48 -28.83
CA ILE A 122 -1.76 3.92 -28.73
C ILE A 122 -1.80 4.44 -30.18
N GLU A 123 -2.91 5.03 -30.60
CA GLU A 123 -2.92 5.78 -31.87
C GLU A 123 -1.91 6.93 -31.73
N ARG A 124 -1.02 7.06 -32.72
CA ARG A 124 -0.02 8.14 -32.73
C ARG A 124 -0.72 9.48 -32.59
N VAL A 125 -0.52 10.15 -31.47
CA VAL A 125 -0.75 11.58 -31.38
C VAL A 125 0.46 12.24 -32.03
N GLU A 126 0.27 13.01 -33.11
CA GLU A 126 1.35 13.77 -33.74
C GLU A 126 1.82 14.88 -32.78
N GLY A 127 2.83 14.56 -31.97
CA GLY A 127 3.52 15.53 -31.12
C GLY A 127 4.42 16.46 -31.94
N THR A 128 4.51 17.72 -31.52
CA THR A 128 5.49 18.67 -32.04
C THR A 128 6.90 18.26 -31.61
N PRO A 129 7.92 18.35 -32.48
CA PRO A 129 9.28 17.92 -32.14
C PRO A 129 9.85 18.80 -31.02
N GLY A 130 10.03 18.24 -29.81
CA GLY A 130 10.61 18.96 -28.66
C GLY A 130 10.62 18.21 -27.33
N GLU A 131 9.57 17.46 -26.99
CA GLU A 131 9.44 16.62 -25.77
C GLU A 131 8.40 15.52 -26.12
N CYS A 132 8.56 14.20 -26.04
CA CYS A 132 9.58 13.28 -25.55
C CYS A 132 10.14 12.37 -26.67
N ALA A 133 11.27 11.71 -26.39
CA ALA A 133 12.02 10.89 -27.33
C ALA A 133 11.35 9.56 -27.68
N ASP A 134 11.28 9.32 -28.98
CA ASP A 134 10.93 8.07 -29.63
C ASP A 134 11.87 6.93 -29.15
N ILE A 135 11.36 5.92 -28.44
CA ILE A 135 12.11 4.67 -28.19
C ILE A 135 11.49 3.56 -29.02
N GLY A 136 12.17 3.25 -30.12
CA GLY A 136 11.79 2.20 -31.06
C GLY A 136 11.92 0.79 -30.48
N ARG A 137 10.91 -0.02 -30.82
CA ARG A 137 10.89 -1.50 -30.91
C ARG A 137 11.37 -2.29 -29.68
N GLY A 138 10.42 -2.47 -28.77
CA GLY A 138 10.33 -3.52 -27.77
C GLY A 138 8.94 -3.42 -27.12
N PRO A 139 8.48 -4.39 -26.30
CA PRO A 139 7.35 -4.13 -25.41
C PRO A 139 7.64 -2.82 -24.67
N LEU A 140 6.81 -1.79 -24.86
CA LEU A 140 7.03 -0.50 -24.23
C LEU A 140 7.14 -0.75 -22.72
N GLN A 141 8.31 -0.45 -22.15
CA GLN A 141 8.34 -0.23 -20.72
C GLN A 141 7.40 0.94 -20.48
N VAL A 142 6.37 0.71 -19.67
CA VAL A 142 5.51 1.78 -19.19
C VAL A 142 6.39 2.61 -18.25
N THR A 143 7.19 3.51 -18.83
CA THR A 143 7.78 4.63 -18.11
C THR A 143 6.64 5.59 -17.79
N GLU A 144 6.70 6.28 -16.64
CA GLU A 144 5.64 7.21 -16.19
C GLU A 144 5.23 8.22 -17.28
N GLU A 145 6.14 8.55 -18.19
CA GLU A 145 5.92 9.45 -19.33
C GLU A 145 4.94 8.92 -20.40
N ASN A 146 4.78 7.59 -20.56
CA ASN A 146 3.88 7.00 -21.56
C ASN A 146 2.51 6.58 -20.98
N ALA A 147 2.27 6.81 -19.69
CA ALA A 147 0.95 6.67 -19.05
C ALA A 147 0.09 7.94 -19.16
N LEU A 148 0.60 8.98 -19.83
CA LEU A 148 -0.10 10.24 -20.14
C LEU A 148 -1.34 9.97 -21.02
N GLY A 149 -2.50 9.82 -20.38
CA GLY A 149 -3.79 9.60 -21.05
C GLY A 149 -4.71 8.65 -20.30
N VAL A 150 -4.16 7.90 -19.34
CA VAL A 150 -4.92 7.01 -18.49
C VAL A 150 -5.29 7.74 -17.19
N SER A 151 -6.56 8.11 -17.06
CA SER A 151 -7.08 8.58 -15.78
C SER A 151 -7.35 7.39 -14.86
N ALA A 152 -6.35 7.02 -14.07
CA ALA A 152 -6.60 6.29 -12.84
C ALA A 152 -7.03 7.33 -11.80
N PRO A 153 -8.23 7.28 -11.21
CA PRO A 153 -8.73 8.30 -10.26
C PRO A 153 -7.85 8.50 -9.01
N MET A 154 -6.81 7.70 -8.88
CA MET A 154 -5.91 7.58 -7.75
C MET A 154 -4.53 8.20 -7.99
N TYR A 155 -4.15 8.37 -9.25
CA TYR A 155 -2.89 9.01 -9.65
C TYR A 155 -3.22 10.20 -10.53
N ASN A 156 -2.50 11.29 -10.31
CA ASN A 156 -2.50 12.41 -11.22
C ASN A 156 -1.71 12.03 -12.49
N PRO A 157 -1.87 12.78 -13.60
CA PRO A 157 -1.12 12.52 -14.84
C PRO A 157 0.41 12.61 -14.70
N ASP A 158 0.90 13.26 -13.64
CA ASP A 158 2.33 13.38 -13.30
C ASP A 158 2.87 12.21 -12.46
N GLY A 159 2.06 11.16 -12.22
CA GLY A 159 2.42 10.01 -11.39
C GLY A 159 2.26 10.25 -9.87
N SER A 160 2.00 11.48 -9.44
CA SER A 160 1.74 11.77 -8.02
C SER A 160 0.40 11.19 -7.57
N TYR A 161 0.22 10.96 -6.26
CA TYR A 161 -1.07 10.52 -5.75
C TYR A 161 -2.12 11.61 -5.95
N SER A 162 -3.26 11.24 -6.52
CA SER A 162 -4.42 12.11 -6.56
C SER A 162 -4.88 12.43 -5.13
N PHE A 163 -5.72 13.45 -4.98
CA PHE A 163 -6.36 13.76 -3.71
C PHE A 163 -7.03 12.52 -3.08
N TYR A 164 -7.76 11.73 -3.89
CA TYR A 164 -8.35 10.47 -3.43
C TYR A 164 -7.29 9.44 -3.06
N GLY A 165 -6.22 9.34 -3.85
CA GLY A 165 -5.07 8.48 -3.55
C GLY A 165 -4.55 8.73 -2.15
N ILE A 166 -4.19 9.98 -1.83
CA ILE A 166 -3.65 10.39 -0.51
C ILE A 166 -4.64 10.08 0.62
N TRP A 167 -5.92 10.42 0.45
CA TRP A 167 -6.94 10.21 1.48
C TRP A 167 -7.15 8.73 1.78
N PHE A 168 -7.19 7.86 0.76
CA PHE A 168 -7.39 6.43 0.97
C PHE A 168 -6.13 5.73 1.49
N THR A 169 -4.94 5.98 0.93
CA THR A 169 -3.72 5.26 1.41
C THR A 169 -3.16 5.82 2.69
N LEU A 170 -3.04 7.14 2.81
CA LEU A 170 -2.37 7.70 3.98
C LEU A 170 -3.39 7.90 5.09
N VAL A 171 -4.45 8.64 4.83
CA VAL A 171 -5.35 9.00 5.93
C VAL A 171 -6.13 7.79 6.41
N ALA A 172 -6.83 7.05 5.53
CA ALA A 172 -7.67 5.94 5.99
C ALA A 172 -6.87 4.80 6.64
N THR A 173 -5.71 4.44 6.10
CA THR A 173 -4.88 3.36 6.66
C THR A 173 -4.27 3.74 8.01
N TRP A 174 -3.60 4.90 8.11
CA TRP A 174 -2.97 5.31 9.36
C TRP A 174 -4.00 5.63 10.45
N THR A 175 -5.11 6.30 10.10
CA THR A 175 -6.20 6.53 11.06
C THR A 175 -6.87 5.23 11.47
N GLY A 176 -7.02 4.26 10.55
CA GLY A 176 -7.50 2.92 10.84
C GLY A 176 -6.62 2.21 11.86
N PHE A 177 -5.30 2.17 11.65
CA PHE A 177 -4.36 1.58 12.61
C PHE A 177 -4.43 2.26 13.97
N LEU A 178 -4.41 3.60 14.03
CA LEU A 178 -4.52 4.35 15.29
C LEU A 178 -5.84 4.05 16.01
N MET A 179 -6.98 4.04 15.29
CA MET A 179 -8.27 3.68 15.88
C MET A 179 -8.32 2.24 16.37
N MET A 180 -7.64 1.31 15.69
CA MET A 180 -7.54 -0.07 16.14
C MET A 180 -6.79 -0.16 17.48
N PHE A 181 -5.64 0.50 17.60
CA PHE A 181 -4.89 0.56 18.86
C PHE A 181 -5.70 1.19 19.98
N ILE A 182 -6.34 2.33 19.72
CA ILE A 182 -7.21 3.01 20.70
C ILE A 182 -8.36 2.07 21.12
N GLY A 183 -9.00 1.40 20.16
CA GLY A 183 -10.07 0.44 20.41
C GLY A 183 -9.63 -0.73 21.30
N ILE A 184 -8.45 -1.31 21.04
CA ILE A 184 -7.88 -2.42 21.83
C ILE A 184 -7.49 -1.96 23.24
N LEU A 185 -6.80 -0.82 23.37
CA LEU A 185 -6.40 -0.25 24.65
C LEU A 185 -7.62 0.09 25.51
N TRP A 186 -8.64 0.67 24.87
CA TRP A 186 -9.90 0.96 25.54
C TRP A 186 -10.63 -0.33 25.93
N TYR A 187 -10.67 -1.34 25.06
CA TYR A 187 -11.32 -2.63 25.36
C TYR A 187 -10.69 -3.34 26.56
N THR A 188 -9.36 -3.37 26.64
CA THR A 188 -8.58 -4.03 27.69
C THR A 188 -8.50 -3.26 29.00
N ASP A 189 -8.99 -2.03 29.02
CA ASP A 189 -8.89 -1.08 30.12
C ASP A 189 -7.42 -0.84 30.55
N LEU A 190 -6.52 -0.88 29.56
CA LEU A 190 -5.07 -0.80 29.77
C LEU A 190 -4.64 0.53 30.41
N PRO A 191 -5.17 1.71 30.00
CA PRO A 191 -4.77 2.98 30.61
C PRO A 191 -5.05 3.02 32.11
N HIS A 192 -6.17 2.47 32.56
CA HIS A 192 -6.53 2.41 33.97
C HIS A 192 -5.57 1.49 34.75
N LYS A 193 -5.26 0.31 34.21
CA LYS A 193 -4.31 -0.63 34.82
C LYS A 193 -2.90 -0.05 34.90
N LEU A 194 -2.43 0.60 33.85
CA LEU A 194 -1.15 1.28 33.83
C LEU A 194 -1.09 2.40 34.87
N ALA A 195 -2.16 3.19 35.02
CA ALA A 195 -2.22 4.24 36.03
C ALA A 195 -2.16 3.67 37.46
N LEU A 196 -2.80 2.53 37.73
CA LEU A 196 -2.71 1.85 39.02
C LEU A 196 -1.30 1.32 39.30
N GLN A 197 -0.66 0.66 38.32
CA GLN A 197 0.71 0.17 38.47
C GLN A 197 1.71 1.31 38.64
N TRP A 198 1.54 2.41 37.89
CA TRP A 198 2.38 3.59 38.02
C TRP A 198 2.31 4.18 39.43
N ARG A 199 1.11 4.24 40.02
CA ARG A 199 0.93 4.68 41.41
C ARG A 199 1.58 3.74 42.41
N GLN A 200 1.58 2.43 42.17
CA GLN A 200 2.27 1.47 43.04
C GLN A 200 3.80 1.64 42.98
N VAL A 201 4.37 1.85 41.79
CA VAL A 201 5.82 1.98 41.62
C VAL A 201 6.34 3.33 42.13
N PHE A 202 5.60 4.42 41.92
CA PHE A 202 6.08 5.78 42.21
C PHE A 202 5.43 6.45 43.43
N GLY A 203 4.27 5.98 43.89
CA GLY A 203 3.53 6.58 45.00
C GLY A 203 4.05 6.20 46.40
N ASP A 204 4.76 5.08 46.53
CA ASP A 204 5.14 4.53 47.84
C ASP A 204 6.43 5.14 48.45
N ARG A 205 7.03 6.15 47.80
CA ARG A 205 8.22 6.83 48.37
C ARG A 205 7.92 7.71 49.59
N SER A 206 6.65 7.92 49.94
CA SER A 206 6.28 8.77 51.08
C SER A 206 6.09 8.02 52.40
N SER A 207 5.92 6.70 52.39
CA SER A 207 5.65 5.90 53.60
C SER A 207 6.92 5.47 54.37
N ASN A 208 8.11 5.56 53.75
CA ASN A 208 9.40 5.26 54.39
C ASN A 208 10.09 6.46 55.08
N ARG A 209 9.37 7.55 55.33
CA ARG A 209 9.85 8.53 56.32
C ARG A 209 9.47 8.00 57.69
N GLU A 210 10.37 7.21 58.29
CA GLU A 210 10.31 6.93 59.73
C GLU A 210 10.15 8.28 60.47
N PRO A 211 9.20 8.38 61.41
CA PRO A 211 9.19 9.52 62.31
C PRO A 211 10.50 9.50 63.09
N LEU A 212 11.36 10.50 62.86
CA LEU A 212 12.46 10.81 63.75
C LEU A 212 11.87 10.90 65.17
N LEU A 213 12.19 9.90 65.99
CA LEU A 213 11.83 9.86 67.40
C LEU A 213 12.37 11.13 68.09
N PRO A 214 11.64 11.65 69.09
CA PRO A 214 11.89 12.94 69.73
C PRO A 214 13.23 13.04 70.45
#